data_AF-A0A445MSU2-F1
#
_entry.id   AF-A0A445MSU2-F1
#
_cell.length_a   1.000
_cell.length_b   1.000
_cell.length_c   1.000
_cell.angle_alpha   90.00
_cell.angle_beta   90.00
_cell.angle_gamma   90.00
#
_symmetry.space_group_name_H-M   'P 1'
#
loop_
_entity.id
_entity.type
_entity.pdbx_description
1 polymer ?
#
loop_
_entity_poly.entity_id
_entity_poly.type
_entity_poly.pdbx_seq_one_letter_code
_entity_poly.pdbx_strand_id
1 'polypeptide(L)'
;MSKVIDLNESRMVVAANRGFRNWKSHFNEDFDLKTRISHLSRHTLCYLAQGRDKGTFLLYDLIMNLKGLGSGFEFEELNPQQKILVIDQYLFLLDRIRFECMKRLGWLEAYPGEEYPLVELIVGFEGLGPSLHAKIPVLSPGFPVTEEYSQMNTFDKDVYIRKLIPKALEAIESQSTTL
;
A
#
# COMPACT_ATOMS: atom_id res chain seq x y z
N MET A 1 31.63 14.74 4.61
CA MET A 1 30.70 13.63 4.29
C MET A 1 29.24 13.88 4.69
N SER A 2 28.92 14.94 5.45
CA SER A 2 27.54 15.27 5.89
C SER A 2 26.64 15.91 4.81
N LYS A 3 27.21 16.61 3.82
CA LYS A 3 26.46 17.38 2.83
C LYS A 3 25.66 16.55 1.82
N VAL A 4 26.06 15.29 1.58
CA VAL A 4 25.42 14.42 0.57
C VAL A 4 24.21 13.68 1.15
N ILE A 5 24.23 13.35 2.45
CA ILE A 5 23.12 12.69 3.15
C ILE A 5 21.93 13.65 3.27
N ASP A 6 22.20 14.91 3.60
CA ASP A 6 21.22 15.99 3.77
C ASP A 6 20.47 16.33 2.45
N LEU A 7 21.17 16.25 1.31
CA LEU A 7 20.60 16.51 -0.02
C LEU A 7 19.64 15.41 -0.48
N ASN A 8 19.93 14.15 -0.17
CA ASN A 8 19.04 13.04 -0.52
C ASN A 8 17.77 13.05 0.33
N GLU A 9 17.87 13.31 1.63
CA GLU A 9 16.68 13.49 2.49
C GLU A 9 15.85 14.69 2.05
N SER A 10 16.48 15.84 1.78
CA SER A 10 15.78 17.04 1.30
C SER A 10 15.05 16.80 -0.02
N ARG A 11 15.66 16.09 -0.98
CA ARG A 11 15.00 15.71 -2.24
C ARG A 11 13.82 14.78 -2.00
N MET A 12 13.96 13.83 -1.08
CA MET A 12 12.90 12.89 -0.72
C MET A 12 11.72 13.59 -0.04
N VAL A 13 11.97 14.56 0.85
CA VAL A 13 10.93 15.41 1.44
C VAL A 13 10.16 16.15 0.35
N VAL A 14 10.85 16.76 -0.61
CA VAL A 14 10.22 17.49 -1.71
C VAL A 14 9.39 16.57 -2.60
N ALA A 15 9.93 15.39 -2.94
CA ALA A 15 9.22 14.40 -3.75
C ALA A 15 7.97 13.85 -3.04
N ALA A 16 8.09 13.52 -1.75
CA ALA A 16 6.96 13.05 -0.94
C ALA A 16 5.89 14.14 -0.78
N ASN A 17 6.28 15.39 -0.51
CA ASN A 17 5.34 16.51 -0.45
C ASN A 17 4.61 16.73 -1.78
N ARG A 18 5.27 16.50 -2.91
CA ARG A 18 4.65 16.58 -4.23
C ARG A 18 3.67 15.41 -4.45
N GLY A 19 4.09 14.16 -4.19
CA GLY A 19 3.23 12.98 -4.35
C GLY A 19 2.02 12.99 -3.41
N PHE A 20 2.18 13.44 -2.17
CA PHE A 20 1.08 13.57 -1.22
C PHE A 20 0.20 14.80 -1.45
N ARG A 21 0.55 15.73 -2.35
CA ARG A 21 -0.29 16.92 -2.60
C ARG A 21 -1.70 16.54 -3.04
N ASN A 22 -1.80 15.59 -3.97
CA ASN A 22 -3.08 15.13 -4.49
C ASN A 22 -3.86 14.35 -3.41
N TRP A 23 -3.16 13.62 -2.54
CA TRP A 23 -3.78 12.94 -1.40
C TRP A 23 -4.33 13.94 -0.39
N LYS A 24 -3.55 14.93 0.02
CA LYS A 24 -3.98 16.00 0.95
C LYS A 24 -5.21 16.72 0.43
N SER A 25 -5.21 17.10 -0.85
CA SER A 25 -6.36 17.76 -1.46
C SER A 25 -7.59 16.85 -1.57
N HIS A 26 -7.41 15.55 -1.74
CA HIS A 26 -8.51 14.61 -1.97
C HIS A 26 -9.15 14.14 -0.65
N PHE A 27 -8.32 13.82 0.34
CA PHE A 27 -8.76 13.23 1.61
C PHE A 27 -8.89 14.25 2.74
N ASN A 28 -8.34 15.46 2.58
CA ASN A 28 -8.25 16.46 3.64
C ASN A 28 -7.57 15.90 4.91
N GLU A 29 -6.49 15.13 4.70
CA GLU A 29 -5.66 14.47 5.71
C GLU A 29 -4.19 14.86 5.51
N ASP A 30 -3.42 14.90 6.58
CA ASP A 30 -1.98 15.15 6.52
C ASP A 30 -1.18 13.87 6.29
N PHE A 31 -0.24 13.96 5.36
CA PHE A 31 0.69 12.88 5.01
C PHE A 31 2.12 13.44 4.91
N ASP A 32 3.08 12.62 5.31
CA ASP A 32 4.51 12.92 5.41
C ASP A 32 5.38 11.66 5.20
N LEU A 33 6.69 11.83 5.37
CA LEU A 33 7.67 10.75 5.23
C LEU A 33 7.50 9.59 6.23
N LYS A 34 6.81 9.81 7.35
CA LYS A 34 6.61 8.83 8.43
C LYS A 34 5.23 8.18 8.34
N THR A 35 4.43 8.57 7.37
CA THR A 35 3.07 8.06 7.18
C THR A 35 3.13 6.58 6.81
N ARG A 36 2.62 5.74 7.72
CA ARG A 36 2.42 4.31 7.51
C ARG A 36 0.99 4.07 7.03
N ILE A 37 0.76 2.89 6.46
CA ILE A 37 -0.58 2.48 6.04
C ILE A 37 -1.54 2.45 7.24
N SER A 38 -1.05 2.06 8.42
CA SER A 38 -1.83 2.06 9.66
C SER A 38 -2.21 3.45 10.17
N HIS A 39 -1.56 4.52 9.69
CA HIS A 39 -1.90 5.91 10.04
C HIS A 39 -3.04 6.47 9.19
N LEU A 40 -3.36 5.84 8.05
CA LEU A 40 -4.41 6.32 7.14
C LEU A 40 -5.78 6.26 7.83
N SER A 41 -6.62 7.26 7.63
CA SER A 41 -8.00 7.16 8.11
C SER A 41 -8.72 5.98 7.48
N ARG A 42 -9.83 5.55 8.08
CA ARG A 42 -10.67 4.50 7.49
C ARG A 42 -11.19 4.92 6.11
N HIS A 43 -11.58 6.18 5.93
CA HIS A 43 -12.06 6.70 4.66
C HIS A 43 -10.99 6.60 3.56
N THR A 44 -9.79 7.11 3.83
CA THR A 44 -8.65 7.04 2.91
C THR A 44 -8.28 5.61 2.58
N LEU A 45 -8.23 4.73 3.59
CA LEU A 45 -7.90 3.33 3.41
C LEU A 45 -8.93 2.60 2.52
N CYS A 46 -10.23 2.76 2.80
CA CYS A 46 -11.30 2.16 1.99
C CYS A 46 -11.22 2.64 0.54
N TYR A 47 -11.03 3.94 0.33
CA TYR A 47 -10.87 4.51 -1.01
C TYR A 47 -9.67 3.93 -1.74
N LEU A 48 -8.53 3.89 -1.04
CA LEU A 48 -7.27 3.21 -1.35
C LEU A 48 -7.49 1.81 -1.94
N ALA A 49 -8.12 0.99 -1.13
CA ALA A 49 -8.18 -0.45 -1.25
C ALA A 49 -9.00 -0.94 -2.44
N GLN A 50 -9.91 -0.11 -2.95
CA GLN A 50 -10.71 -0.43 -4.14
C GLN A 50 -9.83 -0.61 -5.38
N GLY A 51 -8.71 0.13 -5.47
CA GLY A 51 -7.77 0.00 -6.59
C GLY A 51 -8.40 0.27 -7.96
N ARG A 52 -9.32 1.24 -8.02
CA ARG A 52 -10.00 1.69 -9.24
C ARG A 52 -10.02 3.21 -9.33
N ASP A 53 -10.30 3.71 -10.53
CA ASP A 53 -10.53 5.13 -10.83
C ASP A 53 -9.42 6.04 -10.27
N LYS A 54 -9.82 7.08 -9.53
CA LYS A 54 -8.92 8.04 -8.90
C LYS A 54 -8.03 7.41 -7.82
N GLY A 55 -8.40 6.28 -7.21
CA GLY A 55 -7.56 5.58 -6.24
C GLY A 55 -6.29 5.03 -6.89
N THR A 56 -6.42 4.44 -8.09
CA THR A 56 -5.28 4.00 -8.91
C THR A 56 -4.39 5.18 -9.28
N PHE A 57 -4.98 6.29 -9.73
CA PHE A 57 -4.24 7.51 -10.04
C PHE A 57 -3.43 8.03 -8.85
N LEU A 58 -4.02 8.11 -7.66
CA LEU A 58 -3.35 8.61 -6.46
C LEU A 58 -2.13 7.77 -6.07
N LEU A 59 -2.21 6.44 -6.23
CA LEU A 59 -1.08 5.54 -5.97
C LEU A 59 -0.01 5.64 -7.06
N TYR A 60 -0.39 5.70 -8.33
CA TYR A 60 0.56 5.91 -9.43
C TYR A 60 1.29 7.24 -9.29
N ASP A 61 0.56 8.32 -9.01
CA ASP A 61 1.14 9.65 -8.83
C ASP A 61 2.15 9.66 -7.67
N LEU A 62 1.84 9.01 -6.54
CA LEU A 62 2.77 8.90 -5.43
C LEU A 62 4.05 8.13 -5.83
N ILE A 63 3.90 6.97 -6.47
CA ILE A 63 5.04 6.15 -6.94
C ILE A 63 5.91 6.92 -7.93
N MET A 64 5.28 7.53 -8.94
CA MET A 64 5.99 8.25 -10.00
C MET A 64 6.73 9.47 -9.46
N ASN A 65 6.12 10.25 -8.57
CA ASN A 65 6.79 11.40 -7.96
C ASN A 65 8.02 10.96 -7.14
N LEU A 66 7.91 9.89 -6.36
CA LEU A 66 9.00 9.37 -5.53
C LEU A 66 10.12 8.72 -6.36
N LYS A 67 9.80 8.11 -7.50
CA LYS A 67 10.79 7.53 -8.43
C LYS A 67 11.33 8.56 -9.44
N GLY A 68 10.86 9.81 -9.41
CA GLY A 68 11.28 10.86 -10.33
C GLY A 68 10.83 10.65 -11.78
N LEU A 69 9.70 9.97 -11.97
CA LEU A 69 9.11 9.62 -13.28
C LEU A 69 8.06 10.62 -13.77
N GLY A 70 7.89 11.74 -13.07
CA GLY A 70 6.83 12.71 -13.35
C GLY A 70 5.61 12.51 -12.45
N SER A 71 4.46 13.01 -12.91
CA SER A 71 3.16 12.91 -12.26
C SER A 71 2.35 11.72 -12.77
N GLY A 72 1.34 11.29 -12.01
CA GLY A 72 0.43 10.21 -12.42
C GLY A 72 -0.34 10.51 -13.71
N PHE A 73 -0.43 11.77 -14.13
CA PHE A 73 -1.06 12.15 -15.41
C PHE A 73 -0.19 11.77 -16.62
N GLU A 74 1.12 11.66 -16.44
CA GLU A 74 2.10 11.33 -17.48
C GLU A 74 2.34 9.81 -17.56
N PHE A 75 1.56 9.01 -16.81
CA PHE A 75 1.73 7.56 -16.79
C PHE A 75 1.71 6.95 -18.19
N GLU A 76 0.81 7.43 -19.06
CA GLU A 76 0.71 6.90 -20.43
C GLU A 76 1.92 7.23 -21.32
N GLU A 77 2.67 8.27 -20.97
CA GLU A 77 3.87 8.72 -21.68
C GLU A 77 5.13 7.95 -21.27
N LEU A 78 5.07 7.18 -20.19
CA LEU A 78 6.17 6.34 -19.74
C LEU A 78 6.50 5.27 -20.78
N ASN A 79 7.80 4.94 -20.87
CA ASN A 79 8.21 3.78 -21.67
C ASN A 79 7.70 2.46 -21.02
N PRO A 80 7.63 1.36 -21.77
CA PRO A 80 7.09 0.10 -21.26
C PRO A 80 7.77 -0.41 -19.98
N GLN A 81 9.09 -0.25 -19.86
CA GLN A 81 9.85 -0.69 -18.69
C GLN A 81 9.47 0.12 -17.43
N GLN A 82 9.30 1.44 -17.58
CA GLN A 82 8.84 2.31 -16.51
C GLN A 82 7.40 2.00 -16.10
N LYS A 83 6.51 1.71 -17.06
CA LYS A 83 5.12 1.30 -16.76
C LYS A 83 5.08 0.04 -15.91
N ILE A 84 5.86 -0.99 -16.27
CA ILE A 84 5.95 -2.24 -15.51
C ILE A 84 6.42 -1.96 -14.07
N LEU A 85 7.47 -1.16 -13.88
CA LEU A 85 7.98 -0.79 -12.55
C LEU A 85 6.94 -0.08 -11.68
N VAL A 86 6.13 0.80 -12.26
CA VAL A 86 5.06 1.50 -11.55
C VAL A 86 3.92 0.55 -11.20
N ILE A 87 3.51 -0.31 -12.13
CA ILE A 87 2.45 -1.30 -11.94
C ILE A 87 2.83 -2.30 -10.83
N ASP A 88 4.05 -2.82 -10.84
CA ASP A 88 4.51 -3.78 -9.83
C ASP A 88 4.49 -3.18 -8.42
N GLN A 89 4.98 -1.94 -8.29
CA GLN A 89 4.92 -1.20 -7.01
C GLN A 89 3.49 -0.87 -6.59
N TYR A 90 2.63 -0.53 -7.54
CA TYR A 90 1.22 -0.30 -7.27
C TYR A 90 0.54 -1.55 -6.73
N LEU A 91 0.71 -2.70 -7.39
CA LEU A 91 0.14 -3.97 -6.94
C LEU A 91 0.68 -4.35 -5.56
N PHE A 92 1.98 -4.14 -5.34
CA PHE A 92 2.61 -4.34 -4.05
C PHE A 92 1.94 -3.48 -2.95
N LEU A 93 1.77 -2.18 -3.16
CA LEU A 93 1.17 -1.28 -2.18
C LEU A 93 -0.31 -1.59 -1.96
N LEU A 94 -1.04 -1.87 -3.04
CA LEU A 94 -2.47 -2.15 -3.01
C LEU A 94 -2.77 -3.37 -2.14
N ASP A 95 -1.95 -4.41 -2.20
CA ASP A 95 -2.05 -5.55 -1.30
C ASP A 95 -1.91 -5.15 0.17
N ARG A 96 -0.92 -4.32 0.52
CA ARG A 96 -0.69 -3.94 1.92
C ARG A 96 -1.81 -3.03 2.45
N ILE A 97 -2.34 -2.16 1.60
CA ILE A 97 -3.54 -1.35 1.91
C ILE A 97 -4.73 -2.28 2.21
N ARG A 98 -4.93 -3.32 1.39
CA ARG A 98 -5.99 -4.32 1.59
C ARG A 98 -5.76 -5.18 2.84
N PHE A 99 -4.51 -5.52 3.14
CA PHE A 99 -4.17 -6.24 4.37
C PHE A 99 -4.42 -5.38 5.62
N GLU A 100 -4.15 -4.07 5.58
CA GLU A 100 -4.54 -3.18 6.68
C GLU A 100 -6.06 -3.15 6.85
N CYS A 101 -6.85 -3.18 5.77
CA CYS A 101 -8.32 -3.32 5.89
C CYS A 101 -8.68 -4.59 6.65
N MET A 102 -8.09 -5.73 6.28
CA MET A 102 -8.32 -7.02 6.92
C MET A 102 -7.86 -7.00 8.40
N LYS A 103 -6.74 -6.35 8.71
CA LYS A 103 -6.24 -6.19 10.08
C LYS A 103 -7.22 -5.37 10.94
N ARG A 104 -7.74 -4.25 10.43
CA ARG A 104 -8.75 -3.42 11.13
C ARG A 104 -10.08 -4.12 11.37
N LEU A 105 -10.41 -5.10 10.53
CA LEU A 105 -11.56 -5.99 10.75
C LEU A 105 -11.28 -7.13 11.74
N GLY A 106 -10.05 -7.25 12.23
CA GLY A 106 -9.61 -8.32 13.13
C GLY A 106 -9.34 -9.65 12.42
N TRP A 107 -9.21 -9.66 11.09
CA TRP A 107 -8.99 -10.88 10.30
C TRP A 107 -7.51 -11.23 10.21
N LEU A 108 -6.64 -10.22 10.24
CA LEU A 108 -5.19 -10.38 10.32
C LEU A 108 -4.69 -9.90 11.68
N GLU A 109 -3.68 -10.58 12.19
CA GLU A 109 -2.88 -10.12 13.34
C GLU A 109 -1.77 -9.18 12.86
N ALA A 110 -1.08 -9.53 11.76
CA ALA A 110 0.00 -8.75 11.18
C ALA A 110 0.13 -9.01 9.67
N TYR A 111 0.74 -8.08 8.94
CA TYR A 111 1.12 -8.30 7.54
C TYR A 111 2.53 -7.79 7.24
N PRO A 112 3.21 -8.36 6.22
CA PRO A 112 4.57 -7.95 5.88
C PRO A 112 4.65 -6.49 5.45
N GLY A 113 5.46 -5.72 6.17
CA GLY A 113 5.78 -4.34 5.84
C GLY A 113 4.91 -3.30 6.53
N GLU A 114 4.06 -3.70 7.47
CA GLU A 114 3.21 -2.80 8.26
C GLU A 114 3.99 -1.76 9.09
N GLU A 115 5.25 -2.04 9.39
CA GLU A 115 6.17 -1.19 10.14
C GLU A 115 6.79 -0.05 9.32
N TYR A 116 6.76 -0.15 7.98
CA TYR A 116 7.42 0.82 7.11
C TYR A 116 6.47 1.95 6.70
N PRO A 117 6.98 3.20 6.63
CA PRO A 117 6.30 4.28 5.94
C PRO A 117 6.06 3.97 4.47
N LEU A 118 4.98 4.52 3.90
CA LEU A 118 4.64 4.39 2.47
C LEU A 118 5.81 4.81 1.56
N VAL A 119 6.51 5.88 1.93
CA VAL A 119 7.64 6.39 1.15
C VAL A 119 8.79 5.38 1.12
N GLU A 120 9.10 4.73 2.24
CA GLU A 120 10.16 3.72 2.31
C GLU A 120 9.80 2.46 1.51
N LEU A 121 8.54 2.05 1.54
CA LEU A 121 8.03 0.93 0.75
C LEU A 121 8.20 1.15 -0.77
N ILE A 122 8.10 2.40 -1.22
CA ILE A 122 8.22 2.79 -2.63
C ILE A 122 9.70 2.96 -3.02
N VAL A 123 10.43 3.80 -2.27
CA VAL A 123 11.82 4.12 -2.58
C VAL A 123 12.72 2.88 -2.41
N GLY A 124 12.47 2.08 -1.38
CA GLY A 124 13.20 0.86 -1.07
C GLY A 124 12.66 -0.41 -1.74
N PHE A 125 11.71 -0.30 -2.68
CA PHE A 125 11.00 -1.46 -3.25
C PHE A 125 11.94 -2.55 -3.78
N GLU A 126 13.03 -2.19 -4.46
CA GLU A 126 13.97 -3.16 -5.04
C GLU A 126 14.67 -4.02 -3.97
N GLY A 127 14.92 -3.46 -2.78
CA GLY A 127 15.52 -4.19 -1.65
C GLY A 127 14.50 -4.86 -0.73
N LEU A 128 13.35 -4.22 -0.50
CA LEU A 128 12.34 -4.68 0.46
C LEU A 128 11.29 -5.59 -0.20
N GLY A 129 10.84 -5.24 -1.40
CA GLY A 129 9.70 -5.83 -2.11
C GLY A 129 9.76 -7.35 -2.20
N PRO A 130 10.84 -7.95 -2.75
CA PRO A 130 10.95 -9.41 -2.85
C PRO A 130 10.85 -10.13 -1.50
N SER A 131 11.50 -9.59 -0.47
CA SER A 131 11.48 -10.19 0.87
C SER A 131 10.11 -10.09 1.54
N LEU A 132 9.39 -9.00 1.30
CA LEU A 132 8.05 -8.77 1.84
C LEU A 132 6.98 -9.54 1.06
N HIS A 133 7.18 -9.81 -0.24
CA HIS A 133 6.30 -10.68 -1.02
C HIS A 133 6.44 -12.16 -0.67
N ALA A 134 7.64 -12.60 -0.26
CA ALA A 134 7.87 -13.98 0.15
C ALA A 134 7.23 -14.33 1.51
N LYS A 135 6.85 -13.33 2.30
CA LYS A 135 6.19 -13.50 3.60
C LYS A 135 4.68 -13.48 3.43
N ILE A 136 3.99 -14.31 4.21
CA ILE A 136 2.53 -14.37 4.22
C ILE A 136 2.01 -13.47 5.35
N PRO A 137 0.87 -12.78 5.17
CA PRO A 137 0.12 -12.22 6.30
C PRO A 137 -0.26 -13.28 7.34
N VAL A 138 -0.34 -12.85 8.60
CA VAL A 138 -0.70 -13.72 9.74
C VAL A 138 -2.20 -13.55 9.99
N LEU A 139 -2.97 -14.63 9.81
CA LEU A 139 -4.38 -14.64 10.18
C LEU A 139 -4.52 -14.52 11.70
N SER A 140 -5.52 -13.74 12.12
CA SER A 140 -5.88 -13.61 13.54
C SER A 140 -6.38 -14.95 14.09
N PRO A 141 -6.00 -15.35 15.32
CA PRO A 141 -6.50 -16.57 15.96
C PRO A 141 -8.04 -16.63 16.08
N GLY A 142 -8.69 -15.47 16.12
CA GLY A 142 -10.16 -15.36 16.17
C GLY A 142 -10.84 -15.45 14.81
N PHE A 143 -10.09 -15.48 13.71
CA PHE A 143 -10.66 -15.61 12.37
C PHE A 143 -11.08 -17.08 12.14
N PRO A 144 -12.33 -17.35 11.71
CA PRO A 144 -12.79 -18.72 11.45
C PRO A 144 -12.06 -19.28 10.22
N VAL A 145 -10.97 -20.01 10.48
CA VAL A 145 -10.22 -20.74 9.46
C VAL A 145 -10.84 -22.10 9.21
N THR A 146 -10.83 -22.54 7.95
CA THR A 146 -11.19 -23.92 7.63
C THR A 146 -10.09 -24.87 8.11
N GLU A 147 -10.45 -26.11 8.43
CA GLU A 147 -9.46 -27.15 8.80
C GLU A 147 -8.40 -27.35 7.70
N GLU A 148 -8.82 -27.15 6.45
CA GLU A 148 -7.98 -27.15 5.24
C GLU A 148 -6.87 -26.09 5.28
N TYR A 149 -7.12 -24.90 5.85
CA TYR A 149 -6.10 -23.84 5.94
C TYR A 149 -4.88 -24.28 6.75
N SER A 150 -5.09 -25.05 7.82
CA SER A 150 -4.00 -25.53 8.67
C SER A 150 -3.06 -26.48 7.93
N GLN A 151 -3.59 -27.22 6.94
CA GLN A 151 -2.85 -28.20 6.14
C GLN A 151 -2.22 -27.61 4.86
N MET A 152 -2.54 -26.36 4.52
CA MET A 152 -2.01 -25.70 3.32
C MET A 152 -0.51 -25.37 3.44
N ASN A 153 0.19 -25.47 2.31
CA ASN A 153 1.54 -24.92 2.18
C ASN A 153 1.50 -23.38 2.17
N THR A 154 2.67 -22.76 2.25
CA THR A 154 2.85 -21.30 2.28
C THR A 154 2.18 -20.58 1.10
N PHE A 155 2.30 -21.12 -0.11
CA PHE A 155 1.73 -20.50 -1.30
C PHE A 155 0.19 -20.53 -1.27
N ASP A 156 -0.38 -21.69 -0.93
CA ASP A 156 -1.82 -21.86 -0.83
C ASP A 156 -2.43 -21.00 0.27
N LYS A 157 -1.72 -20.79 1.38
CA LYS A 157 -2.11 -19.87 2.44
C LYS A 157 -2.16 -18.42 1.97
N ASP A 158 -1.17 -17.95 1.21
CA ASP A 158 -1.19 -16.59 0.64
C ASP A 158 -2.36 -16.40 -0.33
N VAL A 159 -2.59 -17.38 -1.21
CA VAL A 159 -3.75 -17.40 -2.13
C VAL A 159 -5.06 -17.38 -1.36
N TYR A 160 -5.17 -18.17 -0.28
CA TYR A 160 -6.35 -18.19 0.57
C TYR A 160 -6.64 -16.82 1.19
N ILE A 161 -5.64 -16.16 1.77
CA ILE A 161 -5.78 -14.83 2.37
C ILE A 161 -6.22 -13.80 1.31
N ARG A 162 -5.60 -13.83 0.12
CA ARG A 162 -5.96 -12.93 -0.98
C ARG A 162 -7.41 -13.14 -1.46
N LYS A 163 -7.94 -14.36 -1.41
CA LYS A 163 -9.35 -14.65 -1.72
C LYS A 163 -10.33 -14.05 -0.71
N LEU A 164 -9.88 -13.68 0.49
CA LEU A 164 -10.71 -13.00 1.49
C LEU A 164 -10.84 -11.50 1.24
N ILE A 165 -9.94 -10.90 0.44
CA ILE A 165 -9.90 -9.46 0.20
C ILE A 165 -11.26 -8.89 -0.24
N PRO A 166 -11.99 -9.45 -1.24
CA PRO A 166 -13.27 -8.89 -1.65
C PRO A 166 -14.27 -8.77 -0.50
N LYS A 167 -14.39 -9.82 0.33
CA LYS A 167 -15.26 -9.81 1.52
C LYS A 167 -14.80 -8.80 2.56
N ALA A 168 -13.48 -8.62 2.72
CA ALA A 168 -12.93 -7.62 3.64
C ALA A 168 -13.28 -6.20 3.19
N LEU A 169 -13.21 -5.92 1.88
CA LEU A 169 -13.56 -4.60 1.34
C LEU A 169 -15.05 -4.30 1.52
N GLU A 170 -15.93 -5.27 1.29
CA GLU A 170 -17.37 -5.13 1.55
C GLU A 170 -17.66 -4.84 3.04
N ALA A 171 -17.00 -5.58 3.94
CA ALA A 171 -17.21 -5.44 5.39
C ALA A 171 -16.72 -4.08 5.92
N ILE A 172 -15.54 -3.62 5.50
CA ILE A 172 -14.98 -2.36 5.98
C ILE A 172 -15.73 -1.13 5.42
N GLU A 173 -16.25 -1.21 4.19
CA GLU A 173 -17.14 -0.19 3.64
C GLU A 173 -18.47 -0.13 4.42
N SER A 174 -19.08 -1.28 4.70
CA SER A 174 -20.33 -1.33 5.46
C SER A 174 -20.19 -0.69 6.85
N GLN A 175 -19.06 -0.92 7.53
CA GLN A 175 -18.76 -0.27 8.81
C GLN A 175 -18.44 1.22 8.69
N SER A 176 -18.12 1.73 7.50
CA SER A 176 -17.83 3.14 7.26
C SER A 176 -19.11 3.96 7.03
N THR A 177 -20.16 3.34 6.49
CA THR A 177 -21.47 3.99 6.24
C THR A 177 -22.37 4.05 7.47
N THR A 178 -22.00 3.35 8.56
CA THR A 178 -22.82 3.24 9.78
C THR A 178 -22.43 4.27 10.87
N LEU A 179 -21.69 5.33 10.53
CA LEU A 179 -21.27 6.39 11.46
C LEU A 179 -21.62 7.78 10.92
#